data_AF-A0AAN5KTD0-F1
#
_entry.id   AF-A0AAN5KTD0-F1
#
_cell.length_a   1.000
_cell.length_b   1.000
_cell.length_c   1.000
_cell.angle_alpha   90.00
_cell.angle_beta   90.00
_cell.angle_gamma   90.00
#
_symmetry.space_group_name_H-M   'P 1'
#
loop_
_entity.id
_entity.type
_entity.pdbx_description
1 polymer ?
#
loop_
_entity_poly.entity_id
_entity_poly.type
_entity_poly.pdbx_seq_one_letter_code
_entity_poly.pdbx_strand_id
1 'polypeptide(L)'
;MKRLILLSLPILFSSVAVFASQKSVVCYMKGIEEPISFVIPNKTGNLPTIDFPYPVNVTRFSMRADNLLLIAMDKEEADRPRIFISAQLNKHTQTYKGQFMSDLGGNQLQLDNGSVRCELK
;
A
#
# COMPACT_ATOMS: atom_id res chain seq x y z
N MET A 1 -19.12 -61.77 -31.87
CA MET A 1 -19.02 -61.18 -30.51
C MET A 1 -17.58 -60.71 -30.27
N LYS A 2 -17.30 -59.41 -30.27
CA LYS A 2 -16.02 -58.83 -29.80
C LYS A 2 -16.35 -57.42 -29.27
N ARG A 3 -16.37 -57.25 -27.94
CA ARG A 3 -16.56 -55.94 -27.29
C ARG A 3 -15.18 -55.32 -27.06
N LEU A 4 -14.91 -54.19 -27.71
CA LEU A 4 -13.77 -53.33 -27.39
C LEU A 4 -14.17 -52.46 -26.19
N ILE A 5 -13.49 -52.62 -25.07
CA ILE A 5 -13.66 -51.79 -23.88
C ILE A 5 -12.63 -50.65 -23.98
N LEU A 6 -13.10 -49.43 -24.24
CA LEU A 6 -12.28 -48.22 -24.18
C LEU A 6 -12.14 -47.80 -22.71
N LEU A 7 -10.94 -47.92 -22.13
CA LEU A 7 -10.62 -47.34 -20.83
C LEU A 7 -10.33 -45.84 -21.00
N SER A 8 -11.22 -44.99 -20.49
CA SER A 8 -10.99 -43.54 -20.36
C SER A 8 -10.22 -43.24 -19.06
N LEU A 9 -8.98 -42.81 -19.17
CA LEU A 9 -8.12 -42.40 -18.06
C LEU A 9 -8.46 -40.94 -17.65
N PRO A 10 -8.81 -40.65 -16.38
CA PRO A 10 -9.11 -39.28 -15.97
C PRO A 10 -7.79 -38.51 -15.79
N ILE A 11 -7.62 -37.44 -16.56
CA ILE A 11 -6.50 -36.51 -16.43
C ILE A 11 -6.78 -35.61 -15.22
N LEU A 12 -6.06 -35.84 -14.13
CA LEU A 12 -6.04 -34.97 -12.96
C LEU A 12 -5.28 -33.68 -13.30
N PHE A 13 -6.01 -32.63 -13.65
CA PHE A 13 -5.47 -31.28 -13.74
C PHE A 13 -5.26 -30.73 -12.32
N SER A 14 -4.04 -30.85 -11.80
CA SER A 14 -3.60 -30.13 -10.61
C SER A 14 -3.39 -28.65 -10.98
N SER A 15 -4.42 -27.83 -10.72
CA SER A 15 -4.31 -26.38 -10.81
C SER A 15 -3.39 -25.87 -9.70
N VAL A 16 -2.14 -25.55 -10.04
CA VAL A 16 -1.20 -24.86 -9.15
C VAL A 16 -1.68 -23.42 -9.03
N ALA A 17 -2.18 -23.05 -7.85
CA ALA A 17 -2.52 -21.66 -7.55
C ALA A 17 -1.23 -20.84 -7.49
N VAL A 18 -0.99 -20.01 -8.51
CA VAL A 18 0.08 -19.01 -8.49
C VAL A 18 -0.37 -17.87 -7.59
N PHE A 19 0.14 -17.83 -6.36
CA PHE A 19 -0.03 -16.67 -5.49
C PHE A 19 0.84 -15.52 -6.00
N ALA A 20 0.20 -14.48 -6.55
CA ALA A 20 0.90 -13.25 -6.88
C ALA A 20 1.40 -12.59 -5.58
N SER A 21 2.70 -12.30 -5.50
CA SER A 21 3.27 -11.54 -4.39
C SER A 21 2.58 -10.18 -4.28
N GLN A 22 2.07 -9.84 -3.10
CA GLN A 22 1.35 -8.60 -2.89
C GLN A 22 2.34 -7.43 -2.82
N LYS A 23 2.24 -6.50 -3.77
CA LYS A 23 3.13 -5.33 -3.86
C LYS A 23 2.98 -4.43 -2.64
N SER A 24 4.08 -3.80 -2.25
CA SER A 24 4.13 -2.82 -1.18
C SER A 24 4.68 -1.49 -1.66
N VAL A 25 4.44 -0.43 -0.89
CA VAL A 25 5.01 0.88 -1.09
C VAL A 25 5.86 1.21 0.12
N VAL A 26 7.05 1.76 -0.12
CA VAL A 26 7.92 2.30 0.93
C VAL A 26 8.17 3.77 0.63
N CYS A 27 7.80 4.65 1.57
CA CYS A 27 7.90 6.10 1.46
C CYS A 27 9.00 6.64 2.39
N TYR A 28 9.99 7.28 1.78
CA TYR A 28 11.08 7.97 2.45
C TYR A 28 10.75 9.46 2.56
N MET A 29 10.55 9.94 3.78
CA MET A 29 10.17 11.31 4.08
C MET A 29 11.42 12.11 4.50
N LYS A 30 11.62 13.29 3.91
CA LYS A 30 12.80 14.11 4.23
C LYS A 30 12.76 14.53 5.70
N GLY A 31 13.81 14.23 6.44
CA GLY A 31 13.95 14.59 7.86
C GLY A 31 13.37 13.58 8.83
N ILE A 32 12.72 12.52 8.35
CA ILE A 32 12.25 11.39 9.17
C ILE A 32 13.12 10.17 8.85
N GLU A 33 13.69 9.55 9.88
CA GLU A 33 14.62 8.43 9.72
C GLU A 33 13.91 7.15 9.27
N GLU A 34 12.80 6.83 9.94
CA GLU A 34 11.98 5.63 9.68
C GLU A 34 11.07 5.86 8.46
N PRO A 35 11.16 5.02 7.40
CA PRO A 35 10.24 5.11 6.28
C PRO A 35 8.87 4.56 6.66
N ILE A 36 7.83 5.12 6.03
CA ILE A 36 6.48 4.55 6.14
C ILE A 36 6.32 3.48 5.07
N SER A 37 5.84 2.29 5.44
CA SER A 37 5.52 1.23 4.49
C SER A 37 4.08 0.77 4.61
N PHE A 38 3.52 0.35 3.48
CA PHE A 38 2.19 -0.23 3.44
C PHE A 38 2.01 -1.16 2.24
N VAL A 39 1.16 -2.17 2.43
CA VAL A 39 0.84 -3.13 1.38
C VAL A 39 -0.28 -2.58 0.50
N ILE A 40 -0.14 -2.66 -0.82
CA ILE A 40 -1.17 -2.22 -1.76
C ILE A 40 -2.36 -3.18 -1.67
N PRO A 41 -3.58 -2.69 -1.37
CA PRO A 41 -4.75 -3.55 -1.33
C PRO A 41 -5.08 -4.16 -2.70
N ASN A 42 -5.37 -5.46 -2.72
CA ASN A 42 -5.71 -6.19 -3.95
C ASN A 42 -7.03 -5.74 -4.59
N LYS A 43 -7.90 -5.09 -3.81
CA LYS A 43 -9.20 -4.59 -4.28
C LYS A 43 -9.21 -3.07 -4.26
N THR A 44 -9.66 -2.51 -5.36
CA THR A 44 -9.86 -1.07 -5.50
C THR A 44 -10.87 -0.57 -4.45
N GLY A 45 -10.52 0.50 -3.73
CA GLY A 45 -11.37 1.09 -2.69
C GLY A 45 -11.09 0.56 -1.28
N ASN A 46 -10.35 -0.55 -1.15
CA ASN A 46 -9.83 -0.97 0.14
C ASN A 46 -8.72 -0.01 0.59
N LEU A 47 -8.56 0.11 1.90
CA LEU A 47 -7.57 0.97 2.53
C LEU A 47 -6.42 0.11 3.06
N PRO A 48 -5.16 0.51 2.86
CA PRO A 48 -4.02 -0.19 3.46
C PRO A 48 -3.98 0.00 4.97
N THR A 49 -3.33 -0.93 5.66
CA THR A 49 -2.80 -0.70 7.00
C THR A 49 -1.40 -0.13 6.90
N ILE A 50 -1.08 0.82 7.77
CA ILE A 50 0.22 1.47 7.84
C ILE A 50 0.88 1.08 9.16
N ASP A 51 2.16 0.75 9.10
CA ASP A 51 2.99 0.67 10.30
C ASP A 51 3.44 2.08 10.70
N PHE A 52 2.90 2.57 11.82
CA PHE A 52 3.17 3.90 12.35
C PHE A 52 3.28 3.81 13.87
N PRO A 53 4.14 4.61 14.54
CA PRO A 53 4.34 4.51 15.99
C PRO A 53 3.08 4.68 16.83
N TYR A 54 2.05 5.33 16.27
CA TYR A 54 0.75 5.51 16.91
C TYR A 54 -0.36 4.81 16.12
N PRO A 55 -1.44 4.36 16.78
CA PRO A 55 -2.58 3.77 16.10
C PRO A 55 -3.23 4.75 15.11
N VAL A 56 -3.28 4.39 13.83
CA VAL A 56 -3.88 5.20 12.78
C VAL A 56 -4.89 4.41 11.96
N ASN A 57 -5.90 5.11 11.45
CA ASN A 57 -6.81 4.59 10.44
C ASN A 57 -6.57 5.34 9.12
N VAL A 58 -6.24 4.60 8.06
CA VAL A 58 -6.25 5.17 6.72
C VAL A 58 -7.70 5.48 6.36
N THR A 59 -7.97 6.73 5.98
CA THR A 59 -9.31 7.19 5.59
C THR A 59 -9.40 7.45 4.10
N ARG A 60 -8.28 7.75 3.43
CA ARG A 60 -8.19 7.90 1.99
C ARG A 60 -6.93 7.25 1.46
N PHE A 61 -7.09 6.47 0.39
CA PHE A 61 -5.98 5.89 -0.35
C PHE A 61 -6.31 5.87 -1.84
N SER A 62 -5.34 6.26 -2.66
CA SER A 62 -5.43 6.15 -4.11
C SER A 62 -4.03 5.95 -4.69
N MET A 63 -3.90 4.95 -5.56
CA MET A 63 -2.77 4.78 -6.47
C MET A 63 -3.30 4.64 -7.91
N ARG A 64 -3.84 5.73 -8.45
CA ARG A 64 -4.47 5.74 -9.78
C ARG A 64 -3.90 6.88 -10.62
N ALA A 65 -3.87 6.66 -11.93
CA ALA A 65 -3.43 7.64 -12.92
C ALA A 65 -2.09 8.29 -12.53
N ASP A 66 -1.09 7.47 -12.20
CA ASP A 66 0.26 7.92 -11.82
C ASP A 66 0.30 8.79 -10.55
N ASN A 67 -0.76 8.85 -9.74
CA ASN A 67 -0.80 9.58 -8.48
C ASN A 67 -0.84 8.61 -7.29
N LEU A 68 -0.17 8.97 -6.20
CA LEU A 68 -0.27 8.37 -4.87
C LEU A 68 -0.87 9.40 -3.92
N LEU A 69 -1.99 9.04 -3.28
CA LEU A 69 -2.59 9.76 -2.16
C LEU A 69 -2.78 8.79 -0.99
N LEU A 70 -2.37 9.21 0.20
CA LEU A 70 -2.59 8.50 1.45
C LEU A 70 -2.92 9.51 2.54
N ILE A 71 -4.04 9.32 3.22
CA ILE A 71 -4.42 10.10 4.39
C ILE A 71 -4.76 9.12 5.50
N ALA A 72 -4.06 9.25 6.62
CA ALA A 72 -4.34 8.50 7.83
C ALA A 72 -4.64 9.46 8.97
N MET A 73 -5.72 9.16 9.69
CA MET A 73 -6.16 9.90 10.86
C MET A 73 -5.77 9.12 12.10
N ASP A 74 -5.67 9.81 13.23
CA ASP A 74 -5.58 9.15 14.53
C ASP A 74 -6.77 8.20 14.73
N LYS A 75 -6.53 7.06 15.37
CA LYS A 75 -7.58 6.06 15.62
C LYS A 75 -8.61 6.54 16.64
N GLU A 76 -8.20 7.32 17.63
CA GLU A 76 -9.04 7.79 18.73
C GLU A 76 -9.57 9.21 18.48
N GLU A 77 -8.83 10.02 17.71
CA GLU A 77 -9.17 11.41 17.36
C GLU A 77 -9.36 11.57 15.84
N ALA A 78 -10.55 11.25 15.34
CA ALA A 78 -10.81 11.10 13.91
C ALA A 78 -10.66 12.38 13.08
N ASP A 79 -10.58 13.56 13.70
CA ASP A 79 -10.33 14.87 13.10
C ASP A 79 -8.86 15.29 13.13
N ARG A 80 -7.97 14.49 13.74
CA ARG A 80 -6.53 14.71 13.78
C ARG A 80 -5.80 13.91 12.70
N PRO A 81 -5.31 14.55 11.62
CA PRO A 81 -4.51 13.87 10.61
C PRO A 81 -3.14 13.53 11.18
N ARG A 82 -2.74 12.27 11.03
CA ARG A 82 -1.43 11.77 11.45
C ARG A 82 -0.46 11.65 10.30
N ILE A 83 -0.96 11.31 9.10
CA ILE A 83 -0.15 11.14 7.90
C ILE A 83 -0.93 11.71 6.72
N PHE A 84 -0.27 12.54 5.94
CA PHE A 84 -0.70 12.98 4.62
C PHE A 84 0.45 12.78 3.65
N ILE A 85 0.24 12.02 2.58
CA ILE A 85 1.20 11.84 1.48
C ILE A 85 0.47 12.10 0.17
N SER A 86 1.03 12.99 -0.64
CA SER A 86 0.57 13.26 -2.00
C SER A 86 1.78 13.31 -2.94
N ALA A 87 1.85 12.36 -3.87
CA ALA A 87 2.98 12.20 -4.76
C ALA A 87 2.58 11.75 -6.16
N GLN A 88 3.44 12.01 -7.14
CA GLN A 88 3.24 11.65 -8.55
C GLN A 88 4.38 10.77 -9.04
N LEU A 89 4.06 9.78 -9.86
CA LEU A 89 5.03 8.88 -10.46
C LEU A 89 5.92 9.66 -11.42
N ASN A 90 7.20 9.72 -11.10
CA ASN A 90 8.23 10.12 -12.04
C ASN A 90 8.54 8.92 -12.96
N LYS A 91 8.15 9.02 -14.23
CA LYS A 91 8.28 7.94 -15.22
C LYS A 91 9.74 7.59 -15.56
N HIS A 92 10.67 8.52 -15.38
CA HIS A 92 12.10 8.27 -15.64
C HIS A 92 12.73 7.45 -14.52
N THR A 93 12.41 7.77 -13.27
CA THR A 93 12.99 7.08 -12.10
C THR A 93 12.12 5.95 -11.57
N GLN A 94 10.90 5.76 -12.09
CA GLN A 94 9.90 4.81 -11.60
C GLN A 94 9.63 4.93 -10.10
N THR A 95 9.67 6.18 -9.59
CA THR A 95 9.43 6.49 -8.18
C THR A 95 8.40 7.60 -8.04
N TYR A 96 7.56 7.52 -7.01
CA TYR A 96 6.64 8.59 -6.68
C TYR A 96 7.40 9.69 -5.95
N LYS A 97 7.23 10.94 -6.36
CA LYS A 97 7.83 12.12 -5.71
C LYS A 97 6.74 13.12 -5.39
N GLY A 98 6.81 13.75 -4.23
CA GLY A 98 5.78 14.69 -3.79
C GLY A 98 6.06 15.31 -2.45
N GLN A 99 4.99 15.56 -1.70
CA GLN A 99 5.04 16.16 -0.38
C GLN A 99 4.38 15.25 0.66
N PHE A 100 4.82 15.38 1.91
CA PHE A 100 4.19 14.77 3.07
C PHE A 100 3.95 15.80 4.17
N MET A 101 3.03 15.45 5.05
CA MET A 101 2.95 15.94 6.43
C MET A 101 2.75 14.72 7.34
N SER A 102 3.36 14.74 8.52
CA SER A 102 3.14 13.75 9.57
C SER A 102 3.03 14.42 10.93
N ASP A 103 2.19 13.87 11.80
CA ASP A 103 2.12 14.24 13.22
C ASP A 103 2.66 13.10 14.09
N LEU A 104 3.91 13.26 14.56
CA LEU A 104 4.61 12.28 15.39
C LEU A 104 4.51 12.59 16.90
N GLY A 105 3.76 13.62 17.28
CA GLY A 105 3.63 13.97 18.68
C GLY A 105 2.55 13.12 19.34
N GLY A 106 2.83 12.44 20.45
CA GLY A 106 1.83 11.58 21.10
C GLY A 106 0.60 12.36 21.56
N ASN A 107 0.68 12.96 22.75
CA ASN A 107 -0.39 13.80 23.33
C ASN A 107 -0.29 15.28 22.93
N GLN A 108 0.77 15.67 22.23
CA GLN A 108 1.00 17.01 21.71
C GLN A 108 1.09 16.97 20.19
N LEU A 109 0.85 18.09 19.51
CA LEU A 109 1.06 18.19 18.07
C LEU A 109 2.56 18.34 17.77
N GLN A 110 3.10 17.48 16.92
CA GLN A 110 4.44 17.61 16.37
C GLN A 110 4.38 17.38 14.86
N LEU A 111 4.21 18.48 14.13
CA LEU A 111 4.03 18.45 12.69
C LEU A 111 5.38 18.54 11.98
N ASP A 112 5.69 17.50 11.22
CA ASP A 112 6.80 17.45 10.28
C ASP A 112 6.26 17.45 8.85
N ASN A 113 6.94 18.12 7.92
CA ASN A 113 6.53 18.17 6.54
C ASN A 113 7.71 18.36 5.57
N GLY A 114 7.50 18.00 4.32
CA GLY A 114 8.49 18.23 3.28
C GLY A 114 8.37 17.27 2.12
N SER A 115 9.48 17.05 1.41
CA SER A 115 9.49 16.18 0.24
C SER A 115 9.43 14.71 0.64
N VAL A 116 8.67 13.91 -0.11
CA VAL A 116 8.62 12.45 0.02
C VAL A 116 8.99 11.77 -1.28
N ARG A 117 9.64 10.61 -1.17
CA ARG A 117 9.97 9.71 -2.28
C ARG A 117 9.45 8.32 -1.94
N CYS A 118 8.51 7.79 -2.72
CA CYS A 118 7.98 6.45 -2.52
C CYS A 118 8.37 5.49 -3.64
N GLU A 119 8.76 4.27 -3.25
CA GLU A 119 9.13 3.17 -4.14
C GLU A 119 8.12 2.04 -4.04
N LEU A 120 7.88 1.36 -5.17
CA LEU A 120 7.19 0.07 -5.18
C LEU A 120 8.20 -1.04 -4.87
N LYS A 121 7.84 -1.94 -3.95
CA LYS A 121 8.61 -3.15 -3.60
C LYS A 121 7.75 -4.40 -3.82
#